data_AF-A0A9D7SWU6-F1
#
_entry.id   AF-A0A9D7SWU6-F1
#
_cell.length_a   1.000
_cell.length_b   1.000
_cell.length_c   1.000
_cell.angle_alpha   90.00
_cell.angle_beta   90.00
_cell.angle_gamma   90.00
#
_symmetry.space_group_name_H-M   'P 1'
#
loop_
_entity.id
_entity.type
_entity.pdbx_description
1 polymer ?
#
loop_
_entity_poly.entity_id
_entity_poly.type
_entity_poly.pdbx_seq_one_letter_code
_entity_poly.pdbx_strand_id
1 'polypeptide(L)'
;MVARFSSSCNLIVDAGHDTSICIGGQLILQGSIIGDSAFLEWTPHDGLNDPFVLHPTATIDSAITYTLTALGFDTANHNLVVNGNFEQGNTGFYSEQTYVSDLSGMQNEMYPNGTYTLIDNPILVNDTWPNCSRSYWWGRCQYDAHQWYVNY
;
A
#
# COMPACT_ATOMS: atom_id res chain seq x y z
N MET A 1 -24.03 3.22 7.83
CA MET A 1 -23.17 3.50 9.00
C MET A 1 -21.77 3.75 8.45
N VAL A 2 -21.26 4.97 8.51
CA VAL A 2 -19.92 5.28 7.97
C VAL A 2 -18.90 4.80 8.98
N ALA A 3 -18.24 3.67 8.70
CA ALA A 3 -17.08 3.25 9.46
C ALA A 3 -15.95 4.24 9.15
N ARG A 4 -15.70 5.17 10.09
CA ARG A 4 -14.48 5.98 10.07
C ARG A 4 -13.36 5.10 10.59
N PHE A 5 -12.49 4.65 9.71
CA PHE A 5 -11.28 3.93 10.09
C PHE A 5 -10.21 4.94 10.50
N SER A 6 -9.85 4.95 11.77
CA SER A 6 -8.62 5.62 12.24
C SER A 6 -7.45 4.78 11.75
N SER A 7 -6.89 5.11 10.58
CA SER A 7 -5.60 4.61 10.13
C SER A 7 -4.57 4.95 11.20
N SER A 8 -4.25 4.00 12.05
CA SER A 8 -3.27 4.18 13.12
C SER A 8 -1.90 3.82 12.57
N CYS A 9 -1.54 4.45 11.45
CA CYS A 9 -0.14 4.53 11.03
C CYS A 9 0.57 5.34 12.11
N ASN A 10 1.19 4.65 13.07
CA ASN A 10 1.98 5.28 14.12
C ASN A 10 3.36 5.65 13.55
N LEU A 11 3.35 6.39 12.45
CA LEU A 11 4.52 6.96 11.81
C LEU A 11 4.48 8.47 12.06
N ILE A 12 5.39 8.94 12.89
CA ILE A 12 5.56 10.37 13.18
C ILE A 12 6.88 10.79 12.56
N VAL A 13 6.86 11.81 11.70
CA VAL A 13 8.03 12.32 10.97
C VAL A 13 8.24 13.77 11.36
N ASP A 14 9.47 14.12 11.71
CA ASP A 14 9.89 15.48 12.04
C ASP A 14 11.18 15.80 11.27
N ALA A 15 11.22 16.93 10.57
CA ALA A 15 12.39 17.39 9.82
C ALA A 15 13.40 18.15 10.69
N GLY A 16 13.08 18.41 11.95
CA GLY A 16 13.88 19.21 12.86
C GLY A 16 13.58 20.71 12.74
N HIS A 17 14.36 21.51 13.47
CA HIS A 17 14.16 22.96 13.56
C HIS A 17 14.84 23.71 12.40
N ASP A 18 14.20 24.76 11.92
CA ASP A 18 14.80 25.71 10.99
C ASP A 18 16.10 26.29 11.56
N THR A 19 17.13 26.35 10.72
CA THR A 19 18.46 26.83 11.11
C THR A 19 18.99 27.80 10.06
N SER A 20 19.67 28.86 10.50
CA SER A 20 20.38 29.79 9.63
C SER A 20 21.88 29.51 9.65
N ILE A 21 22.49 29.41 8.47
CA ILE A 21 23.94 29.24 8.30
C ILE A 21 24.49 30.23 7.28
N CYS A 22 25.81 30.42 7.26
CA CYS A 22 26.47 31.20 6.22
C CYS A 22 26.41 30.50 4.86
N ILE A 23 26.33 31.27 3.78
CA ILE A 23 26.44 30.76 2.40
C ILE A 23 27.73 29.96 2.23
N GLY A 24 27.62 28.78 1.60
CA GLY A 24 28.70 27.80 1.44
C GLY A 24 29.00 26.98 2.71
N GLY A 25 28.24 27.19 3.79
CA GLY A 25 28.35 26.42 5.01
C GLY A 25 27.76 25.01 4.87
N GLN A 26 28.11 24.13 5.80
CA GLN A 26 27.55 22.79 5.91
C GLN A 26 26.75 22.64 7.20
N LEU A 27 25.62 21.93 7.12
CA LEU A 27 24.74 21.62 8.24
C LEU A 27 24.28 20.16 8.15
N ILE A 28 24.20 19.48 9.29
CA ILE A 28 23.57 18.15 9.37
C ILE A 28 22.08 18.35 9.67
N LEU A 29 21.20 17.83 8.81
CA LEU A 29 19.76 17.87 9.04
C LEU A 29 19.38 16.90 10.17
N GLN A 30 18.53 17.35 11.10
CA GLN A 30 18.18 16.62 12.31
C GLN A 30 16.78 16.00 12.21
N GLY A 31 16.57 15.17 11.20
CA GLY A 31 15.30 14.45 11.03
C GLY A 31 15.07 13.40 12.14
N SER A 32 13.82 13.15 12.48
CA SER A 32 13.44 12.03 13.36
C SER A 32 12.20 11.32 12.84
N ILE A 33 12.17 10.00 13.02
CA ILE A 33 11.04 9.14 12.65
C ILE A 33 10.73 8.24 13.85
N ILE A 34 9.47 8.22 14.27
CA ILE A 34 8.93 7.27 15.24
C ILE A 34 8.02 6.31 14.49
N GLY A 35 8.24 5.00 14.64
CA GLY A 35 7.49 3.93 13.96
C GLY A 35 8.35 3.14 12.99
N ASP A 36 7.78 2.06 12.43
CA ASP A 36 8.46 1.22 11.45
C ASP A 36 8.40 1.86 10.06
N SER A 37 9.47 2.53 9.65
CA SER A 37 9.63 3.09 8.29
C SER A 37 10.27 2.08 7.33
N ALA A 38 9.68 1.91 6.16
CA ALA A 38 10.24 1.14 5.05
C ALA A 38 11.07 2.01 4.09
N PHE A 39 10.81 3.31 4.06
CA PHE A 39 11.44 4.26 3.13
C PHE A 39 11.51 5.64 3.76
N LEU A 40 12.57 6.38 3.43
CA LEU A 40 12.71 7.80 3.74
C LEU A 40 13.47 8.53 2.63
N GLU A 41 13.18 9.83 2.46
CA GLU A 41 13.85 10.68 1.49
C GLU A 41 13.75 12.16 1.87
N TRP A 42 14.84 12.88 1.68
CA TRP A 42 14.91 14.33 1.74
C TRP A 42 14.81 14.95 0.34
N THR A 43 13.96 15.97 0.17
CA THR A 43 13.86 16.75 -1.07
C THR A 43 13.92 18.26 -0.81
N PRO A 44 14.57 19.06 -1.67
CA PRO A 44 15.34 18.65 -2.86
C PRO A 44 16.65 17.95 -2.49
N HIS A 45 17.29 17.28 -3.46
CA HIS A 45 18.58 16.58 -3.24
C HIS A 45 19.78 17.54 -3.27
N ASP A 46 19.57 18.78 -3.74
CA ASP A 46 20.63 19.76 -3.95
C ASP A 46 21.43 20.00 -2.66
N GLY A 47 22.75 19.88 -2.77
CA GLY A 47 23.67 20.10 -1.64
C GLY A 47 23.70 19.00 -0.59
N LEU A 48 22.83 17.97 -0.66
CA LEU A 48 22.85 16.83 0.25
C LEU A 48 23.92 15.81 -0.17
N ASN A 49 24.63 15.24 0.80
CA ASN A 49 25.57 14.16 0.54
C ASN A 49 24.86 12.81 0.26
N ASP A 50 23.71 12.57 0.89
CA ASP A 50 22.86 11.39 0.67
C ASP A 50 21.41 11.71 1.07
N PRO A 51 20.46 11.86 0.14
CA PRO A 51 19.08 12.21 0.47
C PRO A 51 18.29 11.06 1.11
N PHE A 52 18.83 9.83 1.16
CA PHE A 52 18.13 8.64 1.64
C PHE A 52 18.55 8.22 3.06
N VAL A 53 19.31 9.06 3.77
CA VAL A 53 19.63 8.88 5.19
C VAL A 53 18.92 9.90 6.07
N LEU A 54 18.68 9.56 7.34
CA LEU A 54 17.93 10.41 8.25
C LEU A 54 18.68 11.72 8.59
N HIS A 55 20.02 11.66 8.61
CA HIS A 55 20.90 12.77 8.97
C HIS A 55 21.91 13.10 7.86
N PRO A 56 21.46 13.63 6.71
CA PRO A 56 22.35 14.06 5.65
C PRO A 56 23.10 15.32 6.06
N THR A 57 24.29 15.50 5.48
CA THR A 57 25.01 16.78 5.47
C THR A 57 24.59 17.58 4.25
N ALA A 58 24.03 18.76 4.47
CA ALA A 58 23.62 19.73 3.46
C ALA A 58 24.66 20.84 3.31
N THR A 59 25.07 21.14 2.08
CA THR A 59 25.88 22.30 1.72
C THR A 59 24.97 23.39 1.16
N ILE A 60 24.90 24.55 1.81
CA ILE A 60 23.86 25.57 1.55
C ILE A 60 24.46 26.78 0.82
N ASP A 61 24.23 26.86 -0.48
CA ASP A 61 24.70 27.99 -1.32
C ASP A 61 23.67 29.11 -1.46
N SER A 62 22.40 28.84 -1.14
CA SER A 62 21.31 29.81 -1.11
C SER A 62 20.19 29.34 -0.17
N ALA A 63 19.25 30.22 0.17
CA ALA A 63 18.11 29.85 1.02
C ALA A 63 17.31 28.70 0.38
N ILE A 64 17.18 27.59 1.09
CA ILE A 64 16.55 26.36 0.62
C ILE A 64 15.71 25.74 1.73
N THR A 65 14.62 25.08 1.36
CA THR A 65 13.74 24.34 2.27
C THR A 65 13.83 22.86 1.93
N TYR A 66 14.24 22.05 2.90
CA TYR A 66 14.24 20.60 2.77
C TYR A 66 12.98 20.00 3.41
N THR A 67 12.42 18.98 2.77
CA THR A 67 11.26 18.21 3.23
C THR A 67 11.67 16.77 3.43
N LEU A 68 11.45 16.23 4.63
CA LEU A 68 11.63 14.80 4.94
C LEU A 68 10.32 14.06 4.70
N THR A 69 10.34 13.08 3.80
CA THR A 69 9.24 12.16 3.57
C THR A 69 9.61 10.78 4.09
N ALA A 70 8.68 10.08 4.75
CA ALA A 70 8.86 8.68 5.13
C ALA A 70 7.60 7.87 4.83
N LEU A 71 7.78 6.60 4.49
CA LEU A 71 6.71 5.62 4.34
C LEU A 71 6.94 4.50 5.35
N GLY A 72 5.88 4.08 6.02
CA GLY A 72 5.91 3.04 7.04
C GLY A 72 4.81 2.02 6.86
N PHE A 73 4.91 0.93 7.60
CA PHE A 73 3.88 -0.11 7.61
C PHE A 73 2.83 0.20 8.67
N ASP A 74 1.56 0.04 8.30
CA ASP A 74 0.49 0.00 9.31
C ASP A 74 0.50 -1.39 9.97
N THR A 75 1.28 -1.51 11.04
CA THR A 75 1.35 -2.74 11.84
C THR A 75 0.09 -3.00 12.66
N ALA A 76 -0.83 -2.02 12.72
CA ALA A 76 -2.13 -2.16 13.38
C ALA A 76 -3.21 -2.71 12.44
N ASN A 77 -2.99 -2.70 11.12
CA ASN A 77 -3.81 -3.45 10.16
C ASN A 77 -3.38 -4.92 10.12
N HIS A 78 -3.81 -5.69 11.12
CA HIS A 78 -4.10 -7.10 10.85
C HIS A 78 -5.03 -7.17 9.63
N ASN A 79 -4.82 -8.15 8.75
CA ASN A 79 -5.71 -8.42 7.61
C ASN A 79 -7.17 -8.32 8.09
N LEU A 80 -7.88 -7.27 7.65
CA LEU A 80 -9.20 -6.91 8.21
C LEU A 80 -10.27 -7.95 7.86
N VAL A 81 -9.95 -8.86 6.94
CA VAL A 81 -10.71 -10.07 6.69
C VAL A 81 -10.19 -11.15 7.64
N VAL A 82 -11.01 -11.50 8.65
CA VAL A 82 -10.72 -12.56 9.64
C VAL A 82 -10.38 -13.90 8.95
N ASN A 83 -10.85 -14.08 7.72
CA ASN A 83 -10.61 -15.20 6.82
C ASN A 83 -9.86 -14.73 5.56
N GLY A 84 -8.71 -14.06 5.72
CA GLY A 84 -8.00 -13.41 4.61
C GLY A 84 -7.46 -14.34 3.51
N ASN A 85 -7.44 -15.65 3.76
CA ASN A 85 -7.15 -16.68 2.75
C ASN A 85 -8.43 -17.33 2.16
N PHE A 86 -9.60 -16.90 2.60
CA PHE A 86 -10.93 -17.37 2.17
C PHE A 86 -11.21 -18.87 2.36
N GLU A 87 -10.38 -19.60 3.11
CA GLU A 87 -10.56 -21.05 3.36
C GLU A 87 -11.82 -21.37 4.18
N GLN A 88 -12.34 -20.39 4.94
CA GLN A 88 -13.63 -20.50 5.65
C GLN A 88 -14.82 -20.04 4.78
N GLY A 89 -14.62 -19.91 3.46
CA GLY A 89 -15.63 -19.48 2.50
C GLY A 89 -15.98 -18.00 2.57
N ASN A 90 -17.21 -17.65 2.18
CA ASN A 90 -17.71 -16.27 2.18
C ASN A 90 -18.09 -15.77 3.59
N THR A 91 -17.10 -15.71 4.47
CA THR A 91 -17.26 -15.33 5.87
C THR A 91 -16.15 -14.36 6.29
N GLY A 92 -16.40 -13.54 7.32
CA GLY A 92 -15.37 -12.66 7.89
C GLY A 92 -15.14 -11.34 7.15
N PHE A 93 -16.04 -10.96 6.23
CA PHE A 93 -16.09 -9.64 5.59
C PHE A 93 -17.53 -9.25 5.21
N TYR A 94 -17.75 -7.96 4.96
CA TYR A 94 -19.01 -7.43 4.42
C TYR A 94 -18.72 -6.78 3.07
N SER A 95 -19.59 -7.03 2.09
CA SER A 95 -19.54 -6.40 0.77
C SER A 95 -20.92 -5.83 0.44
N GLU A 96 -20.95 -4.69 -0.25
CA GLU A 96 -22.17 -4.12 -0.81
C GLU A 96 -22.62 -4.86 -2.08
N GLN A 97 -21.75 -5.70 -2.65
CA GLN A 97 -22.03 -6.53 -3.82
C GLN A 97 -22.80 -7.80 -3.44
N THR A 98 -23.52 -8.38 -4.40
CA THR A 98 -24.26 -9.63 -4.20
C THR A 98 -23.35 -10.83 -4.39
N TYR A 99 -23.29 -11.73 -3.41
CA TYR A 99 -22.54 -12.97 -3.54
C TYR A 99 -23.25 -13.93 -4.49
N VAL A 100 -22.50 -14.51 -5.44
CA VAL A 100 -22.99 -15.56 -6.35
C VAL A 100 -22.04 -16.74 -6.27
N SER A 101 -22.57 -17.91 -5.92
CA SER A 101 -21.82 -19.17 -5.97
C SER A 101 -21.68 -19.66 -7.40
N ASP A 102 -20.55 -20.28 -7.72
CA ASP A 102 -20.34 -20.98 -8.99
C ASP A 102 -21.47 -21.99 -9.28
N LEU A 103 -21.99 -21.96 -10.50
CA LEU A 103 -22.96 -22.91 -11.01
C LEU A 103 -22.31 -23.69 -12.15
N SER A 104 -21.77 -24.87 -11.82
CA SER A 104 -21.09 -25.75 -12.78
C SER A 104 -21.77 -25.81 -14.16
N GLY A 105 -21.08 -25.25 -15.16
CA GLY A 105 -21.54 -25.24 -16.56
C GLY A 105 -22.21 -23.94 -17.02
N MET A 106 -22.34 -22.95 -16.14
CA MET A 106 -22.55 -21.56 -16.50
C MET A 106 -21.24 -20.78 -16.32
N GLN A 107 -21.04 -19.73 -17.12
CA GLN A 107 -19.82 -18.91 -17.14
C GLN A 107 -20.19 -17.43 -17.34
N ASN A 108 -21.37 -17.05 -16.88
CA ASN A 108 -21.95 -15.71 -16.99
C ASN A 108 -22.52 -15.18 -15.67
N GLU A 109 -22.16 -15.83 -14.56
CA GLU A 109 -22.62 -15.54 -13.20
C GLU A 109 -22.21 -14.15 -12.72
N MET A 110 -21.15 -13.59 -13.32
CA MET A 110 -20.64 -12.25 -13.01
C MET A 110 -21.25 -11.14 -13.88
N TYR A 111 -22.38 -11.42 -14.55
CA TYR A 111 -23.16 -10.44 -15.30
C TYR A 111 -24.60 -10.36 -14.75
N PRO A 112 -25.13 -9.18 -14.40
CA PRO A 112 -24.58 -7.81 -14.54
C PRO A 112 -23.60 -7.41 -13.42
N ASN A 113 -22.96 -6.23 -13.57
CA ASN A 113 -22.06 -5.63 -12.57
C ASN A 113 -22.69 -5.58 -11.18
N GLY A 114 -21.87 -5.74 -10.13
CA GLY A 114 -22.32 -5.69 -8.73
C GLY A 114 -22.43 -7.05 -8.05
N THR A 115 -21.87 -8.09 -8.66
CA THR A 115 -21.77 -9.45 -8.11
C THR A 115 -20.31 -9.83 -7.83
N TYR A 116 -20.08 -10.67 -6.82
CA TYR A 116 -18.77 -11.24 -6.52
C TYR A 116 -18.87 -12.74 -6.21
N THR A 117 -17.75 -13.45 -6.40
CA THR A 117 -17.63 -14.87 -6.05
C THR A 117 -16.26 -15.17 -5.42
N LEU A 118 -16.15 -16.31 -4.75
CA LEU A 118 -14.91 -16.83 -4.15
C LEU A 118 -14.63 -18.19 -4.74
N ILE A 119 -13.67 -18.26 -5.66
CA ILE A 119 -13.29 -19.47 -6.40
C ILE A 119 -11.80 -19.48 -6.71
N ASP A 120 -11.23 -20.67 -6.86
CA ASP A 120 -9.81 -20.84 -7.21
C ASP A 120 -9.52 -20.61 -8.70
N ASN A 121 -10.53 -20.73 -9.57
CA ASN A 121 -10.36 -20.60 -11.01
C ASN A 121 -11.39 -19.63 -11.62
N PRO A 122 -10.98 -18.43 -12.07
CA PRO A 122 -11.86 -17.42 -12.65
C PRO A 122 -12.66 -17.89 -13.88
N ILE A 123 -12.17 -18.88 -14.64
CA ILE A 123 -12.85 -19.38 -15.84
C ILE A 123 -14.15 -20.13 -15.54
N LEU A 124 -14.34 -20.58 -14.30
CA LEU A 124 -15.57 -21.26 -13.90
C LEU A 124 -16.79 -20.32 -13.94
N VAL A 125 -16.60 -19.01 -13.82
CA VAL A 125 -17.69 -18.02 -13.78
C VAL A 125 -17.62 -16.99 -14.91
N ASN A 126 -16.53 -16.98 -15.68
CA ASN A 126 -16.36 -16.14 -16.85
C ASN A 126 -15.31 -16.72 -17.82
N ASP A 127 -15.76 -17.18 -18.98
CA ASP A 127 -14.92 -17.79 -20.02
C ASP A 127 -14.04 -16.81 -20.79
N THR A 128 -14.31 -15.51 -20.67
CA THR A 128 -13.51 -14.45 -21.30
C THR A 128 -12.23 -14.12 -20.51
N TRP A 129 -12.07 -14.68 -19.31
CA TRP A 129 -10.95 -14.39 -18.43
C TRP A 129 -9.74 -15.32 -18.67
N PRO A 130 -8.49 -14.82 -18.54
CA PRO A 130 -7.30 -15.64 -18.72
C PRO A 130 -7.18 -16.75 -17.66
N ASN A 131 -6.66 -17.92 -18.05
CA ASN A 131 -6.35 -19.00 -17.11
C ASN A 131 -5.20 -18.60 -16.19
N CYS A 132 -5.45 -18.58 -14.88
CA CYS A 132 -4.38 -18.54 -13.87
C CYS A 132 -4.13 -19.95 -13.34
N SER A 133 -3.31 -20.75 -14.04
CA SER A 133 -2.87 -22.04 -13.52
C SER A 133 -1.83 -21.82 -12.40
N ARG A 134 -2.19 -22.16 -11.15
CA ARG A 134 -1.22 -22.26 -10.05
C ARG A 134 -0.19 -23.35 -10.39
N SER A 135 1.08 -22.98 -10.60
CA SER A 135 2.17 -23.96 -10.54
C SER A 135 3.48 -23.36 -9.98
N TYR A 136 3.68 -23.69 -8.70
CA TYR A 136 4.93 -23.90 -7.97
C TYR A 136 6.22 -23.48 -8.67
N TRP A 137 6.85 -22.38 -8.27
CA TRP A 137 8.29 -22.20 -7.98
C TRP A 137 8.45 -20.80 -7.36
N TRP A 138 8.86 -20.72 -6.10
CA TRP A 138 9.45 -19.58 -5.38
C TRP A 138 9.31 -18.20 -6.06
N GLY A 139 8.37 -17.37 -5.58
CA GLY A 139 8.66 -15.95 -5.43
C GLY A 139 8.05 -14.93 -6.41
N ARG A 140 7.06 -15.25 -7.25
CA ARG A 140 6.10 -14.26 -7.79
C ARG A 140 4.75 -14.89 -8.14
N CYS A 141 3.91 -15.10 -7.13
CA CYS A 141 2.53 -14.68 -7.25
C CYS A 141 2.50 -13.32 -6.59
N GLN A 142 2.21 -12.27 -7.37
CA GLN A 142 1.74 -11.04 -6.78
C GLN A 142 0.56 -11.46 -5.90
N TYR A 143 0.70 -11.33 -4.57
CA TYR A 143 -0.48 -11.26 -3.71
C TYR A 143 -1.16 -9.94 -4.08
N ASP A 144 -1.83 -9.92 -5.23
CA ASP A 144 -2.88 -8.98 -5.50
C ASP A 144 -4.15 -9.77 -5.35
N ALA A 145 -4.64 -9.86 -4.12
CA ALA A 145 -6.07 -9.97 -3.90
C ALA A 145 -6.72 -8.63 -4.29
N HIS A 146 -6.64 -8.26 -5.58
CA HIS A 146 -7.30 -7.09 -6.13
C HIS A 146 -7.70 -7.35 -7.58
N GLN A 147 -8.87 -7.96 -7.79
CA GLN A 147 -9.67 -7.65 -8.98
C GLN A 147 -11.09 -7.29 -8.54
N TRP A 148 -11.26 -6.00 -8.24
CA TRP A 148 -12.55 -5.35 -8.31
C TRP A 148 -12.68 -4.76 -9.72
N TYR A 149 -13.41 -5.43 -10.60
CA TYR A 149 -13.86 -4.79 -11.85
C TYR A 149 -15.11 -3.98 -11.53
N VAL A 150 -14.94 -2.66 -11.35
CA VAL A 150 -16.04 -1.70 -11.38
C VAL A 150 -16.13 -1.18 -12.82
N ASN A 151 -17.12 -1.67 -13.57
CA ASN A 151 -17.52 -1.03 -14.82
C ASN A 151 -18.58 0.03 -14.49
N TYR A 152 -18.32 1.27 -14.90
CA TYR A 152 -19.24 2.41 -14.80
C TYR A 152 -20.52 2.19 -15.62
#